data_AF-A0A6G2Q367-F1
#
_entry.id   AF-A0A6G2Q367-F1
#
_cell.length_a   1.000
_cell.length_b   1.000
_cell.length_c   1.000
_cell.angle_alpha   90.00
_cell.angle_beta   90.00
_cell.angle_gamma   90.00
#
_symmetry.space_group_name_H-M   'P 1'
#
loop_
_entity.id
_entity.type
_entity.pdbx_description
1 polymer ?
#
loop_
_entity_poly.entity_id
_entity_poly.type
_entity_poly.pdbx_seq_one_letter_code
_entity_poly.pdbx_strand_id
1 'polypeptide(L)'
;MSPTKTLADPIDVMGRLLSFEGKQDPYPLYEQMRAHGPVVDVGGAHLFVTGHAECARALREPDLLSTDAAVQDGKLPGWREHASWS
;
A
#
# COMPACT_ATOMS: atom_id res chain seq x y z
N MET A 1 -23.51 13.44 -20.64
CA MET A 1 -22.53 13.87 -19.62
C MET A 1 -22.34 12.71 -18.67
N SER A 2 -21.18 12.05 -18.69
CA SER A 2 -20.88 11.00 -17.71
C SER A 2 -20.63 11.68 -16.36
N PRO A 3 -21.21 11.19 -15.24
CA PRO A 3 -20.88 11.73 -13.94
C PRO A 3 -19.39 11.50 -13.67
N THR A 4 -18.64 12.58 -13.43
CA THR A 4 -17.28 12.48 -12.92
C THR A 4 -17.37 11.83 -11.55
N LYS A 5 -16.98 10.55 -11.45
CA LYS A 5 -16.94 9.85 -10.16
C LYS A 5 -15.85 10.50 -9.32
N THR A 6 -16.22 11.24 -8.27
CA THR A 6 -15.26 11.72 -7.27
C THR A 6 -14.57 10.50 -6.66
N LEU A 7 -13.25 10.45 -6.76
CA LEU A 7 -12.46 9.41 -6.14
C LEU A 7 -12.41 9.63 -4.63
N ALA A 8 -12.33 8.54 -3.87
CA ALA A 8 -12.09 8.62 -2.42
C ALA A 8 -10.71 9.19 -2.14
N ASP A 9 -10.48 9.78 -0.96
CA ASP A 9 -9.15 10.25 -0.59
C ASP A 9 -8.18 9.04 -0.42
N PRO A 10 -6.99 9.06 -1.04
CA PRO A 10 -5.99 8.00 -0.87
C PRO A 10 -5.66 7.66 0.59
N ILE A 11 -5.65 8.65 1.50
CA ILE A 11 -5.35 8.39 2.92
C ILE A 11 -6.46 7.59 3.61
N ASP A 12 -7.72 7.86 3.25
CA ASP A 12 -8.87 7.13 3.77
C ASP A 12 -8.93 5.71 3.22
N VAL A 13 -8.61 5.53 1.93
CA VAL A 13 -8.52 4.21 1.29
C VAL A 13 -7.41 3.38 1.94
N MET A 14 -6.26 3.99 2.21
CA MET A 14 -5.16 3.34 2.95
C MET A 14 -5.61 2.92 4.36
N GLY A 15 -6.27 3.82 5.10
CA GLY A 15 -6.79 3.51 6.44
C GLY A 15 -7.73 2.30 6.44
N ARG A 16 -8.63 2.22 5.46
CA ARG A 16 -9.53 1.07 5.27
C ARG A 16 -8.77 -0.21 4.92
N LEU A 17 -7.75 -0.13 4.08
CA LEU A 17 -6.94 -1.29 3.68
C LEU A 17 -6.21 -1.92 4.87
N LEU A 18 -5.80 -1.09 5.83
CA LEU A 18 -5.12 -1.55 7.05
C LEU A 18 -6.07 -2.11 8.13
N SER A 19 -7.39 -1.93 7.97
CA SER A 19 -8.40 -2.48 8.88
C SER A 19 -8.51 -4.01 8.78
N PHE A 20 -9.20 -4.63 9.74
CA PHE A 20 -9.47 -6.07 9.69
C PHE A 20 -10.27 -6.44 8.44
N GLU A 21 -11.35 -5.71 8.16
CA GLU A 21 -12.23 -5.93 7.01
C GLU A 21 -11.49 -5.72 5.69
N GLY A 22 -10.68 -4.65 5.60
CA GLY A 22 -9.90 -4.38 4.40
C GLY A 22 -8.85 -5.45 4.11
N LYS A 23 -8.26 -6.06 5.14
CA LYS A 23 -7.36 -7.20 4.99
C LYS A 23 -8.07 -8.48 4.54
N GLN A 24 -9.38 -8.63 4.81
CA GLN A 24 -10.17 -9.77 4.34
C GLN A 24 -10.61 -9.61 2.88
N ASP A 25 -10.93 -8.39 2.44
CA ASP A 25 -11.30 -8.09 1.05
C ASP A 25 -10.58 -6.83 0.51
N PRO A 26 -9.29 -6.96 0.11
CA PRO A 26 -8.48 -5.81 -0.26
C PRO A 26 -8.69 -5.33 -1.70
N TYR A 27 -9.19 -6.19 -2.60
CA TYR A 27 -9.23 -5.90 -4.04
C TYR A 27 -10.08 -4.67 -4.41
N PRO A 28 -11.27 -4.44 -3.81
CA PRO A 28 -12.03 -3.22 -4.07
C PRO A 28 -11.28 -1.94 -3.67
N LEU A 29 -10.41 -2.01 -2.66
CA LEU A 29 -9.59 -0.89 -2.20
C LEU A 29 -8.38 -0.66 -3.12
N TYR A 30 -7.78 -1.73 -3.64
CA TYR A 30 -6.75 -1.61 -4.68
C TYR A 30 -7.27 -0.94 -5.94
N GLU A 31 -8.50 -1.28 -6.37
CA GLU A 31 -9.11 -0.64 -7.54
C GLU A 31 -9.47 0.83 -7.29
N GLN A 32 -9.89 1.19 -6.08
CA GLN A 32 -10.04 2.59 -5.69
C GLN A 32 -8.71 3.34 -5.81
N MET A 33 -7.62 2.76 -5.30
CA MET A 33 -6.30 3.38 -5.38
C MET A 33 -5.78 3.48 -6.83
N ARG A 34 -5.96 2.42 -7.62
CA ARG A 34 -5.56 2.35 -9.04
C ARG A 34 -6.26 3.41 -9.89
N ALA A 35 -7.48 3.82 -9.51
CA ALA A 35 -8.21 4.89 -10.19
C ALA A 35 -7.53 6.27 -10.08
N HIS A 36 -6.63 6.49 -9.10
CA HIS A 36 -5.82 7.71 -9.02
C HIS A 36 -4.58 7.66 -9.91
N GLY A 37 -4.16 6.47 -10.34
CA GLY A 37 -2.96 6.24 -11.13
C GLY A 37 -2.09 5.10 -10.62
N PRO A 38 -0.98 4.79 -11.32
CA PRO A 38 -0.10 3.66 -10.98
C PRO A 38 0.75 3.90 -9.72
N VAL A 39 0.96 5.16 -9.33
CA VAL A 39 1.69 5.58 -8.12
C VAL A 39 0.88 6.69 -7.46
N VAL A 40 0.54 6.50 -6.18
CA VAL A 40 -0.32 7.40 -5.42
C VAL A 40 0.42 7.87 -4.19
N ASP A 41 0.48 9.19 -3.98
CA ASP A 41 0.96 9.76 -2.72
C ASP A 41 -0.09 9.54 -1.63
N VAL A 42 0.37 9.05 -0.48
CA VAL A 42 -0.46 8.80 0.69
C VAL A 42 0.09 9.63 1.84
N GLY A 43 -0.49 10.82 2.01
CA GLY A 43 -0.20 11.73 3.11
C GLY A 43 1.23 12.29 3.11
N GLY A 44 1.86 12.42 1.94
CA GLY A 44 3.19 13.04 1.77
C GLY A 44 4.37 12.25 2.33
N ALA A 45 4.14 11.05 2.88
CA ALA A 45 5.18 10.24 3.51
C ALA A 45 5.33 8.85 2.88
N HIS A 46 4.30 8.34 2.20
CA HIS A 46 4.30 7.01 1.61
C HIS A 46 3.80 7.07 0.17
N LEU A 47 4.35 6.19 -0.67
CA LEU A 47 3.84 5.95 -2.01
C LEU A 47 3.14 4.60 -2.05
N PHE A 48 1.93 4.57 -2.59
CA PHE A 48 1.21 3.35 -2.90
C PHE A 48 1.32 3.05 -4.39
N VAL A 49 1.94 1.92 -4.72
CA VAL A 49 2.19 1.53 -6.12
C VAL A 49 1.24 0.42 -6.51
N THR A 50 0.40 0.67 -7.53
CA THR A 50 -0.53 -0.33 -8.08
C THR A 50 -0.15 -0.79 -9.48
N GLY A 51 0.65 0.00 -10.20
CA GLY A 51 1.09 -0.31 -11.55
C GLY A 51 2.13 -1.44 -11.57
N HIS A 52 1.90 -2.45 -12.41
CA HIS A 52 2.79 -3.61 -12.48
C HIS A 52 4.23 -3.22 -12.89
N ALA A 53 4.38 -2.33 -13.86
CA ALA A 53 5.69 -1.89 -14.33
C ALA A 53 6.44 -1.11 -13.22
N GLU A 54 5.73 -0.26 -12.50
CA GLU A 54 6.26 0.55 -11.40
C GLU A 54 6.66 -0.34 -10.21
N CYS A 55 5.83 -1.32 -9.85
CA CYS A 55 6.18 -2.35 -8.86
C CYS A 55 7.42 -3.12 -9.27
N ALA A 56 7.48 -3.59 -10.52
CA ALA A 56 8.62 -4.35 -11.03
C ALA A 56 9.91 -3.52 -11.06
N ARG A 57 9.82 -2.21 -11.32
CA ARG A 57 10.96 -1.29 -11.20
C ARG A 57 11.37 -1.10 -9.75
N ALA A 58 10.42 -0.85 -8.86
CA ALA A 58 10.69 -0.61 -7.44
C ALA A 58 11.43 -1.79 -6.78
N LEU A 59 11.04 -3.03 -7.11
CA LEU A 59 11.69 -4.25 -6.61
C LEU A 59 13.13 -4.45 -7.10
N ARG A 60 13.55 -3.72 -8.13
CA ARG A 60 14.91 -3.80 -8.71
C ARG A 60 15.76 -2.59 -8.38
N GLU A 61 15.19 -1.58 -7.74
CA GLU A 61 15.87 -0.33 -7.44
C GLU A 61 16.74 -0.52 -6.18
N PRO A 62 18.07 -0.48 -6.28
CA PRO A 62 18.97 -0.73 -5.15
C PRO A 62 18.77 0.25 -3.98
N ASP A 63 18.33 1.48 -4.26
CA ASP A 63 18.09 2.48 -3.23
C ASP A 63 16.74 2.31 -2.52
N LEU A 64 15.82 1.52 -3.10
CA LEU A 64 14.57 1.13 -2.45
C LEU A 64 14.78 -0.15 -1.65
N LEU A 65 15.31 0.04 -0.44
CA LEU A 65 15.56 -1.05 0.49
C LEU A 65 14.25 -1.67 0.98
N SER A 66 14.26 -3.00 1.12
CA SER A 66 13.18 -3.71 1.81
C SER A 66 13.28 -3.43 3.31
N THR A 67 12.12 -3.34 3.96
CA THR A 67 12.04 -3.26 5.43
C THR A 67 12.68 -4.52 6.03
N ASP A 68 13.88 -4.37 6.57
CA ASP A 68 14.58 -5.48 7.23
C ASP A 68 14.00 -5.76 8.62
N ALA A 69 14.50 -6.84 9.23
CA ALA A 69 14.08 -7.28 10.55
C ALA A 69 14.33 -6.21 11.64
N ALA A 70 15.39 -5.40 11.52
CA ALA A 70 15.70 -4.36 12.51
C ALA A 70 14.70 -3.20 12.43
N VAL A 71 14.26 -2.83 11.22
CA VAL A 71 13.19 -1.84 11.03
C VAL A 71 11.86 -2.38 11.54
N GLN A 72 11.54 -3.66 11.30
CA GLN A 72 10.31 -4.27 11.82
C GLN A 72 10.31 -4.39 13.35
N ASP A 73 11.43 -4.78 13.97
CA ASP A 73 11.59 -4.86 15.43
C ASP A 73 11.27 -3.51 16.10
N GLY A 74 11.59 -2.39 15.46
CA GLY A 74 11.29 -1.04 15.95
C GLY A 74 9.87 -0.54 15.70
N LYS A 75 9.17 -1.03 14.67
CA LYS A 75 7.85 -0.51 14.24
C LYS A 75 6.67 -1.40 14.61
N LEU A 76 6.88 -2.71 14.74
CA LEU A 76 5.81 -3.69 14.90
C LEU A 76 6.16 -4.69 16.03
N PRO A 77 5.93 -4.35 17.31
CA PRO A 77 6.15 -5.29 18.41
C PRO A 77 5.36 -6.59 18.17
N GLY A 78 6.03 -7.75 18.24
CA GLY A 78 5.42 -9.08 18.04
C GLY A 78 5.34 -9.56 16.58
N TRP A 79 5.86 -8.80 15.61
CA TRP A 79 5.80 -9.18 14.18
C TRP A 79 6.37 -10.58 13.88
N ARG A 80 7.38 -11.01 14.65
CA ARG A 80 8.04 -12.32 14.52
C ARG A 80 7.16 -13.51 14.86
N GLU A 81 6.05 -13.28 15.55
CA GLU A 81 5.06 -14.34 15.86
C GLU A 81 4.18 -14.67 14.64
N HIS A 82 4.21 -13.81 13.61
CA HIS A 82 3.56 -14.06 12.32
C HIS A 82 4.53 -14.78 11.38
N ALA A 83 4.47 -16.11 11.39
CA ALA A 83 5.36 -16.99 10.60
C ALA A 83 5.31 -16.77 9.06
N SER A 84 4.34 -16.01 8.56
CA SER A 84 4.29 -15.59 7.15
C SER A 84 5.15 -14.35 6.84
N TRP A 85 5.77 -13.73 7.84
CA TRP A 85 6.61 -12.54 7.71
C TRP A 85 8.11 -12.81 7.95
N SER A 86 8.46 -14.02 8.38
CA SER A 86 9.85 -14.53 8.50
C SER A 86 10.29 -15.26 7.23
#